data_AF-A0A086A8X0-F1
#
_entry.id   AF-A0A086A8X0-F1
#
_cell.length_a   1.000
_cell.length_b   1.000
_cell.length_c   1.000
_cell.angle_alpha   90.00
_cell.angle_beta   90.00
_cell.angle_gamma   90.00
#
_symmetry.space_group_name_H-M   'P 1'
#
loop_
_entity.id
_entity.type
_entity.pdbx_description
1 polymer ?
#
loop_
_entity_poly.entity_id
_entity_poly.type
_entity_poly.pdbx_seq_one_letter_code
_entity_poly.pdbx_strand_id
1 'polypeptide(L)'
;MWIYSVPVVAKYVFKVANNEQNFENATFWVGIYFSLYSILGTSIAFLLHRYIKKYNAYLLHSIALLIGSFGLISIYFFASPIALLLSFGLIGVGWSSISTIPYLMVEKISKDEEDANKYYAIFNFSTVIPQVVAAFLLAFLTKNYFSGETNKTIFLGGIFMLIAAGICFGIFFKKKN
;
A
#
# COMPACT_ATOMS: atom_id res chain seq x y z
N MET A 1 -7.16 2.14 0.65
CA MET A 1 -6.74 3.29 -0.17
C MET A 1 -7.50 3.30 -1.50
N TRP A 2 -7.29 2.33 -2.40
CA TRP A 2 -7.95 2.29 -3.72
C TRP A 2 -9.47 2.51 -3.76
N ILE A 3 -10.23 1.95 -2.81
CA ILE A 3 -11.70 2.13 -2.73
C ILE A 3 -12.08 3.51 -2.16
N TYR A 4 -11.24 4.10 -1.30
CA TYR A 4 -11.60 5.24 -0.46
C TYR A 4 -10.84 6.53 -0.73
N SER A 5 -9.88 6.57 -1.65
CA SER A 5 -9.14 7.79 -1.97
C SER A 5 -10.06 8.93 -2.43
N VAL A 6 -11.00 8.66 -3.34
CA VAL A 6 -11.98 9.67 -3.81
C VAL A 6 -12.84 10.21 -2.66
N PRO A 7 -13.59 9.38 -1.89
CA PRO A 7 -14.43 9.92 -0.81
C PRO A 7 -13.60 10.59 0.30
N VAL A 8 -12.38 10.14 0.58
CA VAL A 8 -11.50 10.81 1.56
C VAL A 8 -11.07 12.19 1.05
N VAL A 9 -10.57 12.29 -0.17
CA VAL A 9 -10.12 13.58 -0.72
C VAL A 9 -11.29 14.55 -0.89
N ALA A 10 -12.43 14.07 -1.39
CA ALA A 10 -13.65 14.87 -1.52
C ALA A 10 -14.12 15.44 -0.16
N LYS A 11 -14.17 14.60 0.88
CA LYS A 11 -14.69 15.01 2.19
C LYS A 11 -13.71 15.86 2.99
N TYR A 12 -12.45 15.43 3.11
CA TYR A 12 -11.49 16.02 4.07
C TYR A 12 -10.59 17.09 3.46
N VAL A 13 -10.38 17.09 2.14
CA VAL A 13 -9.51 18.08 1.46
C VAL A 13 -10.35 19.14 0.77
N PHE A 14 -11.31 18.74 -0.06
CA PHE A 14 -12.15 19.66 -0.84
C PHE A 14 -13.46 20.04 -0.15
N LYS A 15 -13.76 19.44 1.01
CA LYS A 15 -14.95 19.73 1.85
C LYS A 15 -16.24 19.80 1.04
N VAL A 16 -16.48 18.80 0.19
CA VAL A 16 -17.66 18.73 -0.68
C VAL A 16 -18.93 18.67 0.18
N ALA A 17 -19.65 19.78 0.26
CA ALA A 17 -20.92 19.92 0.97
C ALA A 17 -22.12 20.14 0.02
N ASN A 18 -22.08 19.51 -1.17
CA ASN A 18 -23.00 19.65 -2.33
C ASN A 18 -22.50 20.54 -3.49
N ASN A 19 -21.19 20.75 -3.62
CA ASN A 19 -20.59 21.44 -4.76
C ASN A 19 -20.00 20.41 -5.74
N GLU A 20 -20.62 20.25 -6.91
CA GLU A 20 -20.17 19.34 -7.97
C GLU A 20 -18.74 19.64 -8.42
N GLN A 21 -18.38 20.92 -8.58
CA GLN A 21 -17.04 21.34 -8.99
C GLN A 21 -15.96 20.91 -7.97
N ASN A 22 -16.28 20.93 -6.68
CA ASN A 22 -15.35 20.44 -5.65
C ASN A 22 -15.17 18.92 -5.71
N PHE A 23 -16.23 18.18 -6.10
CA PHE A 23 -16.15 16.74 -6.29
C PHE A 23 -15.34 16.36 -7.55
N GLU A 24 -15.52 17.10 -8.64
CA GLU A 24 -14.71 16.97 -9.85
C GLU A 24 -13.23 17.24 -9.55
N ASN A 25 -12.93 18.32 -8.84
CA ASN A 25 -11.56 18.64 -8.41
C ASN A 25 -10.96 17.52 -7.55
N ALA A 26 -11.71 16.97 -6.60
CA ALA A 26 -11.24 15.86 -5.78
C ALA A 26 -10.89 14.62 -6.63
N THR A 27 -11.75 14.28 -7.60
CA THR A 27 -11.55 13.14 -8.51
C THR A 27 -10.34 13.37 -9.41
N PHE A 28 -10.19 14.59 -9.95
CA PHE A 28 -9.05 14.99 -10.76
C PHE A 28 -7.72 14.84 -9.99
N TRP A 29 -7.66 15.38 -8.77
CA TRP A 29 -6.48 15.27 -7.91
C TRP A 29 -6.17 13.83 -7.52
N VAL A 30 -7.17 13.01 -7.24
CA VAL A 30 -6.97 11.57 -7.01
C VAL A 30 -6.35 10.89 -8.23
N GLY A 31 -6.78 11.24 -9.45
CA GLY A 31 -6.14 10.78 -10.68
C GLY A 31 -4.66 11.15 -10.75
N ILE A 32 -4.29 12.38 -10.38
CA ILE A 32 -2.88 12.82 -10.28
C ILE A 32 -2.13 11.98 -9.23
N TYR A 33 -2.72 11.77 -8.06
CA TYR A 33 -2.10 10.99 -6.99
C TYR A 33 -1.80 9.55 -7.41
N PHE A 34 -2.75 8.88 -8.07
CA PHE A 34 -2.55 7.53 -8.59
C PHE A 34 -1.53 7.48 -9.72
N SER A 35 -1.46 8.53 -10.56
CA SER A 35 -0.43 8.65 -11.59
C SER A 35 0.96 8.73 -10.97
N LEU A 36 1.16 9.63 -10.00
CA LEU A 36 2.43 9.78 -9.28
C LEU A 36 2.81 8.48 -8.55
N TYR A 37 1.87 7.91 -7.81
CA TYR A 37 2.01 6.64 -7.13
C TYR A 37 2.49 5.53 -8.08
N SER A 38 1.91 5.43 -9.28
CA SER A 38 2.23 4.38 -10.26
C SER A 38 3.61 4.59 -10.90
N ILE A 39 3.93 5.83 -11.26
CA ILE A 39 5.25 6.20 -11.81
C ILE A 39 6.33 5.88 -10.79
N LEU A 40 6.21 6.41 -9.57
CA LEU A 40 7.18 6.15 -8.50
C LEU A 40 7.25 4.67 -8.14
N GLY A 41 6.11 4.00 -8.00
CA GLY A 41 6.07 2.57 -7.71
C GLY A 41 6.81 1.73 -8.75
N THR A 42 6.61 2.05 -10.03
CA THR A 42 7.29 1.37 -11.14
C THR A 42 8.78 1.69 -11.18
N SER A 43 9.18 2.97 -11.04
CA SER A 43 10.59 3.36 -11.00
C SER A 43 11.34 2.70 -9.83
N ILE A 44 10.74 2.66 -8.65
CA ILE A 44 11.31 2.01 -7.47
C ILE A 44 11.37 0.49 -7.65
N ALA A 45 10.47 -0.12 -8.43
CA ALA A 45 10.47 -1.58 -8.64
C ALA A 45 11.73 -2.02 -9.39
N PHE A 46 12.11 -1.26 -10.42
CA PHE A 46 13.37 -1.47 -11.14
C PHE A 46 14.60 -1.30 -10.22
N LEU A 47 14.57 -0.29 -9.34
CA LEU A 47 15.65 -0.08 -8.37
C LEU A 47 15.73 -1.24 -7.37
N LEU A 48 14.60 -1.68 -6.80
CA LEU A 48 14.56 -2.79 -5.84
C LEU A 48 15.12 -4.08 -6.46
N HIS A 49 14.80 -4.38 -7.72
CA HIS A 49 15.35 -5.54 -8.42
C HIS A 49 16.90 -5.49 -8.53
N ARG A 50 17.49 -4.30 -8.68
CA ARG A 50 18.96 -4.12 -8.66
C ARG A 50 19.54 -4.28 -7.25
N TYR A 51 18.87 -3.72 -6.25
CA TYR A 51 19.35 -3.71 -4.86
C TYR A 51 19.23 -5.06 -4.16
N ILE A 52 18.27 -5.91 -4.53
CA ILE A 52 18.07 -7.22 -3.89
C ILE A 52 19.21 -8.23 -4.16
N LYS A 53 20.06 -7.94 -5.15
CA LYS A 53 21.31 -8.69 -5.41
C LYS A 53 22.40 -8.35 -4.40
N LYS A 54 22.32 -7.18 -3.75
CA LYS A 54 23.32 -6.68 -2.79
C LYS A 54 22.84 -6.72 -1.34
N TYR A 55 21.54 -6.58 -1.11
CA TYR A 55 20.96 -6.49 0.22
C TYR A 55 19.95 -7.62 0.49
N ASN A 56 19.70 -7.89 1.77
CA ASN A 56 18.73 -8.89 2.19
C ASN A 56 17.30 -8.47 1.80
N ALA A 57 16.54 -9.39 1.22
CA ALA A 57 15.18 -9.16 0.75
C ALA A 57 14.23 -8.73 1.89
N TYR A 58 14.35 -9.32 3.08
CA TYR A 58 13.51 -8.98 4.23
C TYR A 58 13.76 -7.56 4.73
N LEU A 59 15.03 -7.13 4.76
CA LEU A 59 15.37 -5.76 5.14
C LEU A 59 14.81 -4.76 4.13
N LEU A 60 15.06 -4.96 2.84
CA LEU A 60 14.53 -4.08 1.79
C LEU A 60 12.99 -4.00 1.84
N HIS A 61 12.34 -5.15 2.01
CA HIS A 61 10.88 -5.21 2.14
C HIS A 61 10.39 -4.44 3.37
N SER A 62 10.99 -4.66 4.54
CA SER A 62 10.61 -3.97 5.77
C SER A 62 10.74 -2.45 5.66
N ILE A 63 11.80 -1.93 5.04
CA ILE A 63 12.01 -0.49 4.88
C ILE A 63 10.95 0.09 3.92
N ALA A 64 10.68 -0.60 2.81
CA ALA A 64 9.65 -0.15 1.87
C ALA A 64 8.24 -0.19 2.49
N LEU A 65 7.92 -1.23 3.28
CA LEU A 65 6.66 -1.32 4.02
C LEU A 65 6.54 -0.19 5.05
N LEU A 66 7.62 0.15 5.75
CA LEU A 66 7.66 1.25 6.70
C LEU A 66 7.38 2.60 6.01
N ILE A 67 8.03 2.85 4.87
CA ILE A 67 7.81 4.05 4.06
C ILE A 67 6.36 4.12 3.59
N GLY A 68 5.82 3.05 3.02
CA GLY A 68 4.44 3.02 2.54
C GLY A 68 3.41 3.15 3.66
N SER A 69 3.71 2.62 4.85
CA SER A 69 2.91 2.80 6.06
C SER A 69 2.82 4.29 6.45
N PHE A 70 3.95 5.01 6.49
CA PHE A 70 3.91 6.45 6.72
C PHE A 70 3.13 7.20 5.64
N GLY A 71 3.22 6.74 4.39
CA GLY A 71 2.38 7.21 3.30
C GLY A 71 0.88 7.06 3.59
N LEU A 72 0.41 5.88 3.99
CA LEU A 72 -1.00 5.64 4.34
C LEU A 72 -1.45 6.41 5.58
N ILE A 73 -0.63 6.44 6.63
CA ILE A 73 -0.93 7.13 7.89
C ILE A 73 -1.02 8.65 7.65
N SER A 74 -0.13 9.22 6.84
CA SER A 74 -0.11 10.67 6.56
C SER A 74 -1.37 11.18 5.85
N ILE A 75 -2.10 10.34 5.09
CA ILE A 75 -3.40 10.71 4.48
C ILE A 75 -4.39 11.19 5.54
N TYR A 76 -4.36 10.62 6.75
CA TYR A 76 -5.26 11.00 7.83
C TYR A 76 -4.99 12.43 8.35
N PHE A 77 -3.74 12.88 8.29
CA PHE A 77 -3.30 14.16 8.86
C PHE A 77 -3.22 15.29 7.84
N PHE A 78 -3.04 14.97 6.56
CA PHE A 78 -2.90 15.99 5.52
C PHE A 78 -4.26 16.47 5.00
N ALA A 79 -4.46 17.80 5.05
CA ALA A 79 -5.67 18.47 4.58
C ALA A 79 -5.46 19.30 3.30
N SER A 80 -4.28 19.19 2.65
CA SER A 80 -3.92 19.94 1.45
C SER A 80 -3.74 19.03 0.25
N PRO A 81 -4.25 19.40 -0.95
CA PRO A 81 -4.07 18.60 -2.15
C PRO A 81 -2.61 18.34 -2.50
N ILE A 82 -1.73 19.32 -2.26
CA ILE A 82 -0.31 19.22 -2.58
C ILE A 82 0.40 18.30 -1.59
N ALA A 83 0.05 18.37 -0.31
CA ALA A 83 0.65 17.52 0.72
C ALA A 83 0.38 16.01 0.47
N LEU A 84 -0.79 15.67 -0.10
CA LEU A 84 -1.12 14.29 -0.44
C LEU A 84 -0.26 13.69 -1.56
N LEU A 85 0.41 14.51 -2.38
CA LEU A 85 1.39 14.00 -3.35
C LEU A 85 2.51 13.24 -2.64
N LEU A 86 2.97 13.75 -1.49
CA LEU A 86 3.97 13.07 -0.66
C LEU A 86 3.42 11.73 -0.15
N SER A 87 2.20 11.72 0.40
CA SER A 87 1.56 10.50 0.89
C SER A 87 1.52 9.41 -0.18
N PHE A 88 1.00 9.73 -1.37
CA PHE A 88 0.88 8.77 -2.47
C PHE A 88 2.22 8.36 -3.06
N GLY A 89 3.22 9.25 -3.07
CA GLY A 89 4.58 8.89 -3.46
C GLY A 89 5.20 7.86 -2.50
N LEU A 90 5.05 8.05 -1.19
CA LEU A 90 5.52 7.09 -0.18
C LEU A 90 4.76 5.75 -0.29
N ILE A 91 3.44 5.79 -0.53
CA ILE A 91 2.65 4.57 -0.78
C ILE A 91 3.15 3.83 -2.03
N GLY A 92 3.59 4.56 -3.06
CA GLY A 92 4.19 4.00 -4.27
C GLY A 92 5.44 3.16 -3.97
N VAL A 93 6.31 3.64 -3.09
CA VAL A 93 7.49 2.89 -2.60
C VAL A 93 7.07 1.59 -1.92
N GLY A 94 6.07 1.63 -1.04
CA GLY A 94 5.59 0.44 -0.34
C GLY A 94 4.95 -0.58 -1.29
N TRP A 95 4.11 -0.12 -2.22
CA TRP A 95 3.47 -0.97 -3.22
C TRP A 95 4.49 -1.62 -4.16
N SER A 96 5.50 -0.86 -4.59
CA SER A 96 6.59 -1.37 -5.40
C SER A 96 7.20 -2.64 -4.80
N SER A 97 7.41 -2.62 -3.48
CA SER A 97 7.96 -3.75 -2.76
C SER A 97 6.98 -4.91 -2.62
N ILE A 98 5.71 -4.64 -2.27
CA ILE A 98 4.64 -5.66 -2.17
C ILE A 98 4.48 -6.44 -3.48
N SER A 99 4.61 -5.76 -4.61
CA SER A 99 4.44 -6.36 -5.94
C SER A 99 5.68 -7.09 -6.47
N THR A 100 6.87 -6.92 -5.85
CA THR A 100 8.12 -7.46 -6.41
C THR A 100 8.87 -8.37 -5.45
N ILE A 101 9.13 -7.92 -4.23
CA ILE A 101 10.04 -8.62 -3.32
C ILE A 101 9.51 -9.99 -2.85
N PRO A 102 8.21 -10.17 -2.52
CA PRO A 102 7.70 -11.47 -2.13
C PRO A 102 7.91 -12.56 -3.19
N TYR A 103 7.72 -12.23 -4.47
CA TYR A 103 7.99 -13.16 -5.57
C TYR A 103 9.48 -13.56 -5.59
N LEU A 104 10.38 -12.59 -5.43
CA LEU A 104 11.82 -12.85 -5.37
C LEU A 104 12.22 -13.65 -4.12
N MET A 105 11.50 -13.52 -3.00
CA MET A 105 11.70 -14.36 -1.82
C MET A 105 11.28 -15.81 -2.08
N VAL A 106 10.14 -16.01 -2.76
CA VAL A 106 9.64 -17.33 -3.17
C VAL A 106 10.63 -17.99 -4.13
N GLU A 107 11.10 -17.27 -5.14
CA GLU A 107 12.09 -17.78 -6.10
C GLU A 107 13.34 -18.30 -5.39
N LYS A 108 13.85 -17.55 -4.39
CA LYS A 108 15.05 -17.92 -3.62
C LYS A 108 14.90 -19.16 -2.73
N ILE A 109 13.68 -19.54 -2.35
CA ILE A 109 13.43 -20.73 -1.51
C ILE A 109 12.98 -21.95 -2.31
N SER A 110 12.64 -21.77 -3.58
CA SER A 110 12.11 -22.83 -4.44
C SER A 110 13.25 -23.65 -5.05
N LYS A 111 13.01 -24.95 -5.26
CA LYS A 111 14.02 -25.86 -5.82
C LYS A 111 14.16 -25.76 -7.33
N ASP A 112 13.02 -25.58 -7.99
CA ASP A 112 12.86 -25.49 -9.44
C ASP A 112 11.67 -24.58 -9.78
N GLU A 113 11.42 -24.39 -11.08
CA GLU A 113 10.35 -23.54 -11.58
C GLU A 113 8.95 -24.08 -11.23
N GLU A 114 8.78 -25.40 -11.16
CA GLU A 114 7.50 -26.01 -10.82
C GLU A 114 7.15 -25.77 -9.34
N ASP A 115 8.14 -25.90 -8.46
CA ASP A 115 8.05 -25.58 -7.02
C ASP A 115 7.76 -24.09 -6.81
N ALA A 116 8.44 -23.21 -7.54
CA ALA A 116 8.19 -21.76 -7.50
C ALA A 116 6.76 -21.42 -7.92
N ASN A 117 6.26 -22.03 -9.00
CA ASN A 117 4.88 -21.82 -9.47
C ASN A 117 3.84 -22.25 -8.42
N LYS A 118 4.08 -23.33 -7.67
CA LYS A 118 3.22 -23.76 -6.55
C LYS A 118 3.18 -22.70 -5.44
N TYR A 119 4.33 -22.16 -5.04
CA TYR A 119 4.39 -21.12 -4.02
C TYR A 119 3.82 -19.78 -4.50
N TYR A 120 4.00 -19.40 -5.77
CA TYR A 120 3.38 -18.20 -6.35
C TYR A 120 1.86 -18.29 -6.32
N ALA A 121 1.28 -19.46 -6.62
CA ALA A 121 -0.15 -19.66 -6.52
C ALA A 121 -0.66 -19.43 -5.08
N ILE A 122 0.01 -20.03 -4.09
CA ILE A 122 -0.33 -19.84 -2.66
C ILE A 122 -0.23 -18.36 -2.25
N PHE A 123 0.87 -17.70 -2.64
CA PHE A 123 1.06 -16.27 -2.37
C PHE A 123 -0.05 -15.42 -2.99
N ASN A 124 -0.38 -15.64 -4.27
CA ASN A 124 -1.44 -14.91 -4.96
C ASN A 124 -2.82 -15.13 -4.31
N PHE A 125 -3.15 -16.35 -3.90
CA PHE A 125 -4.40 -16.59 -3.17
C PHE A 125 -4.42 -15.86 -1.83
N SER A 126 -3.29 -15.78 -1.13
CA SER A 126 -3.18 -15.06 0.15
C SER A 126 -3.42 -13.55 0.03
N THR A 127 -3.20 -12.96 -1.15
CA THR A 127 -3.44 -11.51 -1.38
C THR A 127 -4.82 -11.25 -1.97
N VAL A 128 -5.27 -12.08 -2.91
CA VAL A 128 -6.54 -11.91 -3.61
C VAL A 128 -7.74 -12.22 -2.71
N ILE A 129 -7.69 -13.28 -1.89
CA ILE A 129 -8.82 -13.65 -1.02
C ILE A 129 -9.16 -12.50 -0.04
N PRO A 130 -8.20 -11.93 0.72
CA PRO A 130 -8.50 -10.77 1.56
C PRO A 130 -8.96 -9.55 0.77
N GLN A 131 -8.45 -9.32 -0.45
CA GLN A 131 -8.88 -8.21 -1.29
C GLN A 131 -10.35 -8.35 -1.73
N VAL A 132 -10.79 -9.56 -2.11
CA VAL A 132 -12.18 -9.86 -2.45
C VAL A 132 -13.07 -9.68 -1.22
N VAL A 133 -12.66 -10.23 -0.07
CA VAL A 133 -13.38 -10.04 1.20
C VAL A 133 -13.53 -8.55 1.54
N ALA A 134 -12.46 -7.76 1.38
CA ALA A 134 -12.51 -6.32 1.58
C ALA A 134 -13.44 -5.62 0.58
N ALA A 135 -13.43 -6.00 -0.71
CA ALA A 135 -14.32 -5.41 -1.71
C ALA A 135 -15.81 -5.54 -1.32
N PHE A 136 -16.21 -6.65 -0.70
CA PHE A 136 -17.58 -6.87 -0.24
C PHE A 136 -17.88 -6.31 1.15
N LEU A 137 -16.96 -6.46 2.10
CA LEU A 137 -17.25 -6.20 3.52
C LEU A 137 -16.71 -4.85 4.03
N LEU A 138 -15.75 -4.23 3.35
CA LEU A 138 -15.07 -3.04 3.89
C LEU A 138 -16.03 -1.87 4.08
N ALA A 139 -17.02 -1.68 3.19
CA ALA A 139 -18.06 -0.66 3.36
C ALA A 139 -18.92 -0.89 4.61
N PHE A 140 -19.34 -2.14 4.85
CA PHE A 140 -20.08 -2.53 6.04
C PHE A 140 -19.24 -2.32 7.31
N LEU A 141 -17.99 -2.78 7.31
CA LEU A 141 -17.06 -2.59 8.43
C LEU A 141 -16.81 -1.11 8.72
N THR A 142 -16.61 -0.31 7.67
CA THR A 142 -16.39 1.14 7.79
C THR A 142 -17.61 1.83 8.40
N LYS A 143 -18.81 1.46 7.98
CA LYS A 143 -20.05 2.01 8.54
C LYS A 143 -20.22 1.66 10.02
N ASN A 144 -20.03 0.40 10.40
CA ASN A 144 -20.33 -0.08 11.75
C ASN A 144 -19.22 0.21 12.77
N TYR A 145 -17.96 0.07 12.39
CA TYR A 145 -16.82 0.23 13.31
C TYR A 145 -16.17 1.62 13.24
N PHE A 146 -16.30 2.32 12.11
CA PHE A 146 -15.71 3.65 11.90
C PHE A 146 -16.75 4.76 11.70
N SER A 147 -18.04 4.48 11.94
CA SER A 147 -19.14 5.44 11.73
C SER A 147 -19.18 6.02 10.30
N GLY A 148 -18.69 5.27 9.31
CA GLY A 148 -18.59 5.71 7.92
C GLY A 148 -17.36 6.56 7.60
N GLU A 149 -16.47 6.80 8.56
CA GLU A 149 -15.24 7.59 8.36
C GLU A 149 -14.18 6.80 7.58
N THR A 150 -14.15 7.02 6.26
CA THR A 150 -13.26 6.34 5.33
C THR A 150 -11.78 6.66 5.57
N ASN A 151 -11.45 7.85 6.09
CA ASN A 151 -10.08 8.24 6.45
C ASN A 151 -9.52 7.38 7.60
N LYS A 152 -10.33 7.06 8.62
CA LYS A 152 -9.95 6.17 9.74
C LYS A 152 -9.68 4.75 9.26
N THR A 153 -10.42 4.30 8.25
CA THR A 153 -10.19 2.98 7.64
C THR A 153 -8.85 2.94 6.90
N ILE A 154 -8.50 3.98 6.14
CA ILE A 154 -7.18 4.09 5.50
C ILE A 154 -6.07 4.14 6.56
N PHE A 155 -6.26 4.91 7.63
CA PHE A 155 -5.33 5.01 8.74
C PHE A 155 -5.05 3.64 9.38
N LEU A 156 -6.08 2.86 9.67
CA LEU A 156 -5.92 1.50 10.20
C LEU A 156 -5.15 0.59 9.23
N GLY A 157 -5.40 0.71 7.92
CA GLY A 157 -4.61 0.03 6.90
C GLY A 157 -3.12 0.38 6.96
N GLY A 158 -2.79 1.64 7.23
CA GLY A 158 -1.43 2.09 7.49
C GLY A 158 -0.82 1.44 8.73
N ILE A 159 -1.57 1.35 9.83
CA ILE A 159 -1.10 0.66 11.05
C ILE A 159 -0.83 -0.83 10.81
N PHE A 160 -1.68 -1.54 10.06
CA PHE A 160 -1.40 -2.93 9.70
C PHE A 160 -0.15 -3.07 8.83
N MET A 161 0.08 -2.14 7.91
CA MET A 161 1.29 -2.11 7.11
C MET A 161 2.55 -1.83 7.96
N LEU A 162 2.43 -0.99 8.99
CA LEU A 162 3.50 -0.75 9.97
C LEU A 162 3.86 -2.01 10.75
N ILE A 163 2.84 -2.73 11.23
CA ILE A 163 3.02 -4.00 11.94
C ILE A 163 3.70 -5.02 11.02
N ALA A 164 3.27 -5.13 9.76
CA ALA A 164 3.89 -5.99 8.77
C ALA A 164 5.37 -5.64 8.53
N ALA A 165 5.71 -4.34 8.48
CA ALA A 165 7.10 -3.88 8.40
C ALA A 165 7.92 -4.37 9.61
N GLY A 166 7.39 -4.24 10.82
CA GLY A 166 8.03 -4.69 12.05
C GLY A 166 8.24 -6.22 12.10
N ILE A 167 7.23 -7.00 11.70
CA ILE A 167 7.33 -8.46 11.60
C ILE A 167 8.43 -8.85 10.59
N CYS A 168 8.43 -8.24 9.40
CA CYS A 168 9.41 -8.52 8.36
C CYS A 168 10.84 -8.18 8.82
N PHE A 169 11.01 -7.07 9.52
CA PHE A 169 12.27 -6.68 10.14
C PHE A 169 12.72 -7.69 11.20
N GLY A 170 11.81 -8.16 12.06
CA GLY A 170 12.13 -9.21 13.05
C GLY A 170 12.64 -10.51 12.41
N ILE A 171 12.05 -10.92 11.28
CA ILE A 171 12.50 -12.10 10.52
C ILE A 171 13.92 -11.88 9.97
N PHE A 172 14.23 -10.68 9.49
CA PHE A 172 15.59 -10.34 9.04
C PHE A 172 16.63 -10.53 10.16
N PHE A 173 16.36 -10.06 11.37
CA PHE A 173 17.28 -10.26 12.51
C PHE A 173 17.46 -11.74 12.84
N LYS A 174 16.37 -12.51 12.89
CA LYS A 174 16.42 -13.93 13.22
C LYS A 174 17.21 -14.75 12.21
N LYS A 175 17.21 -14.36 10.92
CA LYS A 175 18.02 -15.03 9.87
C LYS A 175 19.48 -14.58 9.81
N LYS A 176 19.81 -13.45 10.46
CA LYS A 176 21.19 -12.92 10.50
C LYS A 176 22.02 -13.55 11.63
N ASN A 177 21.36 -13.89 12.74
CA ASN A 177 21.94 -14.64 13.86
C ASN A 177 21.84 -16.15 13.61
#